data_AF-A0A968HHH1-F1
#
_entry.id   AF-A0A968HHH1-F1
#
_cell.length_a   1.000
_cell.length_b   1.000
_cell.length_c   1.000
_cell.angle_alpha   90.00
_cell.angle_beta   90.00
_cell.angle_gamma   90.00
#
_symmetry.space_group_name_H-M   'P 1'
#
loop_
_entity.id
_entity.type
_entity.pdbx_description
1 polymer ?
#
loop_
_entity_poly.entity_id
_entity_poly.type
_entity_poly.pdbx_seq_one_letter_code
_entity_poly.pdbx_strand_id
1 'polypeptide(L)'
;MEEKRNQIWAFVITAALIVISFIYYSVNVFYLYTVVYIWFGFAYGMMLQYGRFCFASASRDLFAAGVPRMAVGVLIALMFFSIIQATLASTNMSTFHPAPFGIHMLIAGVVFGLGMVLSGGCASGSLYKVGEGNMTNLIAVIVGLCIGQAVFVDVGGIFNSLVPASWEHAARLKGLPEYIIRDGWFDKYLAGYVWDQPTIQLSQTAAISNALPGVLKYFIGDALLNAIIPSAVILVIIYRFFSRKGFLKKRAKEKGGKTDFSDDVAGIWNMITASKRTTIMGVLIGITAGMHILVMKGMQIKFGVKNFGELLTQMGYAKDVSLMGEVFDPGYWYITSQEGQFGGWLLEKVGWNMHDNIFFAINNGLPEPLRNPALWMSLGIIFGAMVMARLNNEFKLKWPKGELWVWGLTGGLLMGFGSRPSLGCNIGAFFIRAAGGDPNGWLYGVGMVTGAFFAVKFFNWWTERKMAKEMEAF
;
A
#
# COMPACT_ATOMS: atom_id res chain seq x y z
N MET A 1 -14.01 17.27 -30.29
CA MET A 1 -12.69 16.81 -30.79
C MET A 1 -11.82 16.25 -29.67
N GLU A 2 -11.77 16.90 -28.51
CA GLU A 2 -10.95 16.46 -27.38
C GLU A 2 -11.37 15.11 -26.77
N GLU A 3 -12.67 14.84 -26.68
CA GLU A 3 -13.20 13.55 -26.18
C GLU A 3 -12.82 12.37 -27.09
N LYS A 4 -12.99 12.51 -28.42
CA LYS A 4 -12.54 11.50 -29.40
C LYS A 4 -11.02 11.27 -29.32
N ARG A 5 -10.24 12.34 -29.16
CA ARG A 5 -8.78 12.24 -28.97
C ARG A 5 -8.44 11.45 -27.70
N ASN A 6 -9.13 11.71 -26.59
CA ASN A 6 -8.90 11.00 -25.34
C ASN A 6 -9.30 9.52 -25.41
N GLN A 7 -10.39 9.19 -26.10
CA GLN A 7 -10.78 7.81 -26.40
C GLN A 7 -9.72 7.09 -27.25
N ILE A 8 -9.20 7.74 -28.30
CA ILE A 8 -8.12 7.18 -29.13
C ILE A 8 -6.88 6.88 -28.27
N TRP A 9 -6.45 7.82 -27.42
CA TRP A 9 -5.31 7.59 -26.52
C TRP A 9 -5.56 6.43 -25.54
N ALA A 10 -6.77 6.29 -25.01
CA ALA A 10 -7.14 5.15 -24.17
C ALA A 10 -6.96 3.81 -24.92
N PHE A 11 -7.43 3.74 -26.18
CA PHE A 11 -7.23 2.56 -27.02
C PHE A 11 -5.76 2.31 -27.35
N VAL A 12 -4.98 3.35 -27.66
CA VAL A 12 -3.55 3.24 -27.96
C VAL A 12 -2.77 2.69 -26.77
N ILE A 13 -3.02 3.20 -25.55
CA ILE A 13 -2.35 2.71 -24.34
C ILE A 13 -2.71 1.25 -24.09
N THR A 14 -3.99 0.89 -24.24
CA THR A 14 -4.46 -0.48 -24.03
C THR A 14 -3.87 -1.43 -25.08
N ALA A 15 -3.85 -1.02 -26.35
CA ALA A 15 -3.23 -1.77 -27.44
C ALA A 15 -1.72 -1.96 -27.22
N ALA A 16 -1.02 -0.95 -26.72
CA ALA A 16 0.40 -1.08 -26.39
C ALA A 16 0.64 -2.12 -25.29
N LEU A 17 -0.19 -2.16 -24.23
CA LEU A 17 -0.09 -3.18 -23.18
C LEU A 17 -0.39 -4.59 -23.70
N ILE A 18 -1.32 -4.72 -24.65
CA ILE A 18 -1.61 -6.00 -25.34
C ILE A 18 -0.38 -6.45 -26.14
N VAL A 19 0.21 -5.55 -26.93
CA VAL A 19 1.42 -5.85 -27.71
C VAL A 19 2.57 -6.26 -26.78
N ILE A 20 2.80 -5.51 -25.69
CA ILE A 20 3.79 -5.86 -24.66
C ILE A 20 3.51 -7.26 -24.10
N SER A 21 2.25 -7.60 -23.81
CA SER A 21 1.87 -8.92 -23.30
C SER A 21 2.20 -10.03 -24.30
N PHE A 22 1.94 -9.81 -25.60
CA PHE A 22 2.31 -10.76 -26.65
C PHE A 22 3.82 -10.91 -26.80
N ILE A 23 4.58 -9.80 -26.72
CA ILE A 23 6.04 -9.84 -26.76
C ILE A 23 6.56 -10.70 -25.60
N TYR A 24 6.12 -10.44 -24.37
CA TYR A 24 6.52 -11.22 -23.21
C TYR A 24 6.26 -12.72 -23.39
N TYR A 25 5.07 -13.07 -23.86
CA TYR A 25 4.71 -14.46 -24.14
C TYR A 25 5.57 -15.09 -25.24
N SER A 26 5.89 -14.33 -26.30
CA SER A 26 6.72 -14.82 -27.41
C SER A 26 8.18 -15.05 -27.03
N VAL A 27 8.72 -14.28 -26.07
CA VAL A 27 10.08 -14.45 -25.57
C VAL A 27 10.19 -15.69 -24.67
N ASN A 28 9.29 -15.82 -23.70
CA ASN A 28 9.25 -16.99 -22.82
C ASN A 28 7.86 -17.16 -22.18
N VAL A 29 7.38 -18.40 -22.10
CA VAL A 29 6.09 -18.74 -21.47
C VAL A 29 6.04 -18.34 -19.99
N PHE A 30 7.17 -18.32 -19.27
CA PHE A 30 7.24 -17.92 -17.87
C PHE A 30 6.85 -16.46 -17.62
N TYR A 31 7.01 -15.57 -18.61
CA TYR A 31 6.57 -14.18 -18.49
C TYR A 31 5.05 -14.02 -18.47
N LEU A 32 4.28 -15.09 -18.68
CA LEU A 32 2.85 -15.06 -18.38
C LEU A 32 2.59 -14.63 -16.93
N TYR A 33 3.51 -14.95 -16.00
CA TYR A 33 3.47 -14.48 -14.60
C TYR A 33 3.48 -12.95 -14.51
N THR A 34 4.38 -12.30 -15.26
CA THR A 34 4.47 -10.84 -15.38
C THR A 34 3.24 -10.23 -16.03
N VAL A 35 2.70 -10.88 -17.08
CA VAL A 35 1.50 -10.41 -17.78
C VAL A 35 0.29 -10.35 -16.84
N VAL A 36 0.15 -11.33 -15.93
CA VAL A 36 -0.91 -11.30 -14.91
C VAL A 36 -0.81 -10.04 -14.04
N TYR A 37 0.39 -9.69 -13.56
CA TYR A 37 0.60 -8.45 -12.80
C TYR A 37 0.29 -7.18 -13.59
N ILE A 38 0.62 -7.12 -14.87
CA ILE A 38 0.31 -5.97 -15.74
C ILE A 38 -1.21 -5.72 -15.75
N TRP A 39 -2.00 -6.76 -16.00
CA TRP A 39 -3.45 -6.62 -16.17
C TRP A 39 -4.20 -6.41 -14.84
N PHE A 40 -3.77 -7.05 -13.75
CA PHE A 40 -4.31 -6.72 -12.43
C PHE A 40 -3.92 -5.31 -11.99
N GLY A 41 -2.68 -4.89 -12.26
CA GLY A 41 -2.23 -3.51 -12.08
C GLY A 41 -3.11 -2.52 -12.86
N PHE A 42 -3.36 -2.79 -14.14
CA PHE A 42 -4.24 -1.99 -15.00
C PHE A 42 -5.66 -1.88 -14.43
N ALA A 43 -6.25 -2.99 -14.00
CA ALA A 43 -7.56 -3.01 -13.37
C ALA A 43 -7.59 -2.18 -12.07
N TYR A 44 -6.58 -2.34 -11.20
CA TYR A 44 -6.46 -1.50 -10.00
C TYR A 44 -6.34 -0.02 -10.36
N GLY A 45 -5.51 0.33 -11.35
CA GLY A 45 -5.36 1.72 -11.82
C GLY A 45 -6.68 2.36 -12.21
N MET A 46 -7.49 1.66 -13.01
CA MET A 46 -8.82 2.14 -13.41
C MET A 46 -9.75 2.32 -12.20
N MET A 47 -9.81 1.33 -11.31
CA MET A 47 -10.68 1.35 -10.13
C MET A 47 -10.26 2.41 -9.11
N LEU A 48 -8.95 2.60 -8.90
CA LEU A 48 -8.38 3.59 -7.99
C LEU A 48 -8.68 5.01 -8.49
N GLN A 49 -8.47 5.26 -9.78
CA GLN A 49 -8.74 6.56 -10.42
C GLN A 49 -10.23 6.89 -10.35
N TYR A 50 -11.08 5.94 -10.74
CA TYR A 50 -12.53 6.16 -10.70
C TYR A 50 -13.05 6.25 -9.26
N GLY A 51 -12.58 5.42 -8.33
CA GLY A 51 -13.02 5.45 -6.93
C GLY A 51 -12.45 6.61 -6.12
N ARG A 52 -11.44 7.31 -6.66
CA ARG A 52 -10.55 8.26 -5.95
C ARG A 52 -9.93 7.63 -4.70
N PHE A 53 -9.75 6.31 -4.70
CA PHE A 53 -9.40 5.52 -3.52
C PHE A 53 -7.97 5.85 -3.05
N CYS A 54 -7.87 6.62 -1.97
CA CYS A 54 -6.59 7.14 -1.49
C CYS A 54 -6.66 7.38 0.02
N PHE A 55 -5.75 6.75 0.76
CA PHE A 55 -5.67 6.91 2.22
C PHE A 55 -5.26 8.33 2.62
N ALA A 56 -4.40 9.00 1.83
CA ALA A 56 -3.99 10.38 2.11
C ALA A 56 -5.18 11.34 1.98
N SER A 57 -5.99 11.16 0.95
CA SER A 57 -7.23 11.91 0.77
C SER A 57 -8.23 11.58 1.89
N ALA A 58 -8.34 10.31 2.30
CA ALA A 58 -9.21 9.93 3.41
C ALA A 58 -8.86 10.65 4.72
N SER A 59 -7.58 10.69 5.10
CA SER A 59 -7.15 11.37 6.32
C SER A 59 -7.28 12.88 6.21
N ARG A 60 -6.88 13.48 5.09
CA ARG A 60 -6.97 14.93 4.88
C ARG A 60 -8.42 15.40 4.84
N ASP A 61 -9.28 14.72 4.08
CA ASP A 61 -10.68 15.12 3.94
C ASP A 61 -11.43 14.95 5.28
N LEU A 62 -11.08 13.94 6.09
CA LEU A 62 -11.65 13.74 7.41
C LEU A 62 -11.16 14.81 8.42
N PHE A 63 -9.85 15.08 8.50
CA PHE A 63 -9.29 15.96 9.54
C PHE A 63 -9.25 17.44 9.17
N ALA A 64 -9.13 17.78 7.88
CA ALA A 64 -9.15 19.17 7.42
C ALA A 64 -10.56 19.64 7.07
N ALA A 65 -11.33 18.83 6.33
CA ALA A 65 -12.65 19.23 5.83
C ALA A 65 -13.84 18.64 6.62
N GLY A 66 -13.60 17.65 7.50
CA GLY A 66 -14.67 16.98 8.24
C GLY A 66 -15.54 16.05 7.39
N VAL A 67 -15.08 15.64 6.20
CA VAL A 67 -15.85 14.83 5.25
C VAL A 67 -15.39 13.36 5.29
N PRO A 68 -16.21 12.42 5.78
CA PRO A 68 -15.78 11.04 6.00
C PRO A 68 -15.89 10.12 4.77
N ARG A 69 -16.32 10.65 3.61
CA ARG A 69 -16.70 9.87 2.42
C ARG A 69 -15.66 8.81 2.03
N MET A 70 -14.39 9.19 2.00
CA MET A 70 -13.30 8.32 1.57
C MET A 70 -12.93 7.28 2.62
N ALA A 71 -12.89 7.66 3.90
CA ALA A 71 -12.62 6.74 5.01
C ALA A 71 -13.67 5.63 5.09
N VAL A 72 -14.94 5.98 4.88
CA VAL A 72 -16.05 5.02 4.84
C VAL A 72 -15.87 4.00 3.70
N GLY A 73 -15.50 4.46 2.50
CA GLY A 73 -15.26 3.58 1.37
C GLY A 73 -14.11 2.59 1.60
N VAL A 74 -13.03 3.03 2.23
CA VAL A 74 -11.88 2.17 2.58
C VAL A 74 -12.27 1.09 3.60
N LEU A 75 -13.02 1.44 4.64
CA LEU A 75 -13.46 0.48 5.66
C LEU A 75 -14.42 -0.55 5.09
N ILE A 76 -15.33 -0.15 4.20
CA ILE A 76 -16.21 -1.11 3.51
C ILE A 76 -15.42 -2.04 2.60
N ALA A 77 -14.47 -1.49 1.82
CA ALA A 77 -13.58 -2.31 1.00
C ALA A 77 -12.83 -3.35 1.84
N LEU A 78 -12.35 -2.95 3.02
CA LEU A 78 -11.64 -3.82 3.96
C LEU A 78 -12.54 -4.98 4.46
N MET A 79 -13.78 -4.68 4.84
CA MET A 79 -14.75 -5.69 5.30
C MET A 79 -15.10 -6.71 4.21
N PHE A 80 -15.30 -6.26 2.97
CA PHE A 80 -15.57 -7.18 1.86
C PHE A 80 -14.34 -8.00 1.49
N PHE A 81 -13.17 -7.36 1.48
CA PHE A 81 -11.92 -8.03 1.15
C PHE A 81 -11.52 -9.07 2.21
N SER A 82 -11.83 -8.86 3.49
CA SER A 82 -11.55 -9.86 4.53
C SER A 82 -12.36 -11.15 4.38
N ILE A 83 -13.61 -11.06 3.93
CA ILE A 83 -14.43 -12.24 3.61
C ILE A 83 -13.79 -13.03 2.47
N ILE A 84 -13.29 -12.33 1.45
CA ILE A 84 -12.64 -12.95 0.30
C ILE A 84 -11.32 -13.63 0.72
N GLN A 85 -10.51 -12.97 1.55
CA GLN A 85 -9.29 -13.54 2.13
C GLN A 85 -9.60 -14.81 2.95
N ALA A 86 -10.66 -14.80 3.77
CA ALA A 86 -11.08 -15.97 4.52
C ALA A 86 -11.48 -17.14 3.60
N THR A 87 -12.19 -16.87 2.50
CA THR A 87 -12.52 -17.89 1.49
C THR A 87 -11.24 -18.46 0.84
N LEU A 88 -10.28 -17.63 0.46
CA LEU A 88 -9.01 -18.07 -0.13
C LEU A 88 -8.15 -18.87 0.85
N ALA A 89 -8.13 -18.45 2.12
CA ALA A 89 -7.46 -19.21 3.18
C ALA A 89 -8.13 -20.57 3.42
N SER A 90 -9.47 -20.64 3.35
CA SER A 90 -10.20 -21.89 3.53
C SER A 90 -9.96 -22.93 2.43
N THR A 91 -9.62 -22.46 1.23
CA THR A 91 -9.35 -23.30 0.05
C THR A 91 -7.85 -23.60 -0.14
N ASN A 92 -6.99 -23.16 0.79
CA ASN A 92 -5.53 -23.25 0.68
C ASN A 92 -4.96 -22.55 -0.57
N MET A 93 -5.69 -21.55 -1.09
CA MET A 93 -5.32 -20.76 -2.27
C MET A 93 -4.80 -19.37 -1.91
N SER A 94 -4.58 -19.09 -0.63
CA SER A 94 -4.04 -17.81 -0.16
C SER A 94 -2.52 -17.75 -0.33
N THR A 95 -2.02 -16.58 -0.73
CA THR A 95 -0.59 -16.20 -0.77
C THR A 95 -0.22 -15.25 0.39
N PHE A 96 -1.16 -14.97 1.29
CA PHE A 96 -0.98 -14.04 2.41
C PHE A 96 -0.06 -14.63 3.48
N HIS A 97 0.84 -13.78 4.01
CA HIS A 97 1.71 -14.10 5.13
C HIS A 97 1.64 -12.97 6.18
N PRO A 98 1.41 -13.29 7.47
CA PRO A 98 1.42 -12.30 8.54
C PRO A 98 2.82 -11.72 8.77
N ALA A 99 2.90 -10.51 9.31
CA ALA A 99 4.19 -9.87 9.60
C ALA A 99 4.53 -9.92 11.11
N PRO A 100 5.81 -9.72 11.48
CA PRO A 100 6.22 -9.74 12.88
C PRO A 100 5.55 -8.61 13.69
N PHE A 101 5.02 -8.95 14.86
CA PHE A 101 4.25 -8.03 15.70
C PHE A 101 5.13 -7.16 16.58
N GLY A 102 4.91 -5.84 16.61
CA GLY A 102 5.61 -5.01 17.59
C GLY A 102 5.36 -3.51 17.47
N ILE A 103 5.91 -2.76 18.44
CA ILE A 103 5.77 -1.30 18.54
C ILE A 103 6.31 -0.56 17.30
N HIS A 104 7.23 -1.19 16.59
CA HIS A 104 7.78 -0.67 15.35
C HIS A 104 6.70 -0.44 14.28
N MET A 105 5.63 -1.24 14.25
CA MET A 105 4.50 -1.03 13.34
C MET A 105 3.80 0.30 13.61
N LEU A 106 3.64 0.68 14.88
CA LEU A 106 3.03 1.94 15.28
C LEU A 106 3.92 3.13 14.87
N ILE A 107 5.21 3.07 15.20
CA ILE A 107 6.18 4.13 14.91
C ILE A 107 6.31 4.32 13.39
N ALA A 108 6.48 3.22 12.65
CA ALA A 108 6.54 3.21 11.20
C ALA A 108 5.25 3.79 10.57
N GLY A 109 4.09 3.42 11.13
CA GLY A 109 2.80 3.99 10.76
C GLY A 109 2.78 5.51 10.92
N VAL A 110 3.24 6.05 12.07
CA VAL A 110 3.28 7.51 12.31
C VAL A 110 4.15 8.21 11.26
N VAL A 111 5.37 7.72 11.02
CA VAL A 111 6.30 8.31 10.04
C VAL A 111 5.71 8.26 8.63
N PHE A 112 5.13 7.12 8.24
CA PHE A 112 4.47 6.97 6.95
C PHE A 112 3.25 7.89 6.81
N GLY A 113 2.45 8.01 7.88
CA GLY A 113 1.27 8.87 7.98
C GLY A 113 1.59 10.35 7.80
N LEU A 114 2.72 10.81 8.36
CA LEU A 114 3.24 12.16 8.13
C LEU A 114 3.62 12.34 6.65
N GLY A 115 4.40 11.40 6.10
CA GLY A 115 4.86 11.44 4.72
C GLY A 115 3.74 11.49 3.68
N MET A 116 2.71 10.66 3.84
CA MET A 116 1.58 10.57 2.89
C MET A 116 0.74 11.85 2.80
N VAL A 117 0.66 12.64 3.86
CA VAL A 117 -0.06 13.92 3.85
C VAL A 117 0.80 15.00 3.20
N LEU A 118 2.11 15.05 3.52
CA LEU A 118 3.05 16.01 2.94
C LEU A 118 3.22 15.83 1.43
N SER A 119 3.32 14.58 0.96
CA SER A 119 3.38 14.27 -0.48
C SER A 119 2.07 14.55 -1.21
N GLY A 120 0.94 14.63 -0.49
CA GLY A 120 -0.40 14.72 -1.07
C GLY A 120 -0.91 13.41 -1.68
N GLY A 121 -0.28 12.26 -1.39
CA GLY A 121 -0.64 10.94 -1.91
C GLY A 121 -0.06 9.80 -1.08
N CYS A 122 -0.85 8.75 -0.82
CA CYS A 122 -0.31 7.48 -0.32
C CYS A 122 0.40 6.70 -1.44
N ALA A 123 0.99 5.53 -1.20
CA ALA A 123 1.74 4.79 -2.23
C ALA A 123 0.90 4.53 -3.50
N SER A 124 -0.22 3.80 -3.36
CA SER A 124 -1.20 3.60 -4.46
C SER A 124 -1.77 4.91 -5.00
N GLY A 125 -2.03 5.84 -4.08
CA GLY A 125 -2.57 7.16 -4.38
C GLY A 125 -1.68 7.98 -5.31
N SER A 126 -0.38 7.88 -5.11
CA SER A 126 0.61 8.61 -5.87
C SER A 126 0.75 7.99 -7.26
N LEU A 127 0.80 6.65 -7.38
CA LEU A 127 0.84 5.97 -8.68
C LEU A 127 -0.36 6.32 -9.58
N TYR A 128 -1.59 6.23 -9.08
CA TYR A 128 -2.73 6.56 -9.94
C TYR A 128 -2.78 8.05 -10.30
N LYS A 129 -2.36 8.95 -9.38
CA LYS A 129 -2.27 10.40 -9.66
C LYS A 129 -1.18 10.74 -10.67
N VAL A 130 -0.10 9.96 -10.74
CA VAL A 130 0.85 10.03 -11.85
C VAL A 130 0.14 9.73 -13.17
N GLY A 131 -0.70 8.69 -13.18
CA GLY A 131 -1.57 8.36 -14.32
C GLY A 131 -2.53 9.51 -14.72
N GLU A 132 -2.96 10.33 -13.76
CA GLU A 132 -3.76 11.54 -14.01
C GLU A 132 -2.95 12.72 -14.58
N GLY A 133 -1.62 12.63 -14.57
CA GLY A 133 -0.69 13.67 -15.02
C GLY A 133 -0.11 14.54 -13.89
N ASN A 134 -0.22 14.14 -12.62
CA ASN A 134 0.34 14.91 -11.51
C ASN A 134 1.82 14.56 -11.28
N MET A 135 2.72 15.44 -11.74
CA MET A 135 4.16 15.21 -11.64
C MET A 135 4.70 15.38 -10.22
N THR A 136 4.01 16.09 -9.30
CA THR A 136 4.40 16.13 -7.88
C THR A 136 4.41 14.74 -7.26
N ASN A 137 3.39 13.93 -7.58
CA ASN A 137 3.33 12.54 -7.12
C ASN A 137 4.34 11.64 -7.81
N LEU A 138 4.75 11.98 -9.04
CA LEU A 138 5.82 11.25 -9.74
C LEU A 138 7.13 11.38 -8.97
N ILE A 139 7.47 12.60 -8.55
CA ILE A 139 8.68 12.86 -7.75
C ILE A 139 8.56 12.21 -6.38
N ALA A 140 7.40 12.32 -5.73
CA ALA A 140 7.17 11.70 -4.43
C ALA A 140 7.36 10.18 -4.48
N VAL A 141 6.93 9.51 -5.56
CA VAL A 141 7.13 8.06 -5.73
C VAL A 141 8.57 7.76 -6.15
N ILE A 142 9.03 8.29 -7.28
CA ILE A 142 10.32 7.87 -7.86
C ILE A 142 11.49 8.35 -7.01
N VAL A 143 11.50 9.62 -6.63
CA VAL A 143 12.65 10.22 -5.93
C VAL A 143 12.50 10.05 -4.42
N GLY A 144 11.29 10.18 -3.90
CA GLY A 144 11.05 10.07 -2.46
C GLY A 144 10.90 8.62 -2.00
N LEU A 145 9.91 7.91 -2.50
CA LEU A 145 9.58 6.56 -2.04
C LEU A 145 10.65 5.54 -2.48
N CYS A 146 10.90 5.38 -3.78
CA CYS A 146 11.80 4.33 -4.29
C CYS A 146 13.24 4.50 -3.75
N ILE A 147 13.84 5.68 -3.96
CA ILE A 147 15.20 5.94 -3.50
C ILE A 147 15.25 6.00 -1.97
N GLY A 148 14.28 6.63 -1.31
CA GLY A 148 14.25 6.72 0.15
C GLY A 148 14.23 5.34 0.82
N GLN A 149 13.51 4.38 0.25
CA GLN A 149 13.52 2.99 0.75
C GLN A 149 14.87 2.32 0.58
N ALA A 150 15.48 2.43 -0.61
CA ALA A 150 16.76 1.82 -0.91
C ALA A 150 17.89 2.42 -0.04
N VAL A 151 17.90 3.75 0.09
CA VAL A 151 18.82 4.47 0.98
C VAL A 151 18.60 4.08 2.43
N PHE A 152 17.36 3.92 2.90
CA PHE A 152 17.11 3.61 4.32
C PHE A 152 17.61 2.24 4.75
N VAL A 153 17.50 1.23 3.87
CA VAL A 153 17.97 -0.13 4.17
C VAL A 153 19.49 -0.24 4.15
N ASP A 154 20.16 0.70 3.47
CA ASP A 154 21.59 0.62 3.21
C ASP A 154 22.45 1.66 3.97
N VAL A 155 21.87 2.81 4.36
CA VAL A 155 22.60 3.90 5.00
C VAL A 155 23.18 3.46 6.34
N GLY A 156 24.48 3.16 6.34
CA GLY A 156 25.28 2.92 7.54
C GLY A 156 25.85 4.20 8.17
N GLY A 157 26.73 4.04 9.16
CA GLY A 157 27.47 5.15 9.80
C GLY A 157 26.93 5.54 11.17
N ILE A 158 26.51 6.79 11.36
CA ILE A 158 26.01 7.30 12.66
C ILE A 158 24.85 6.43 13.18
N PHE A 159 23.99 5.94 12.29
CA PHE A 159 22.87 5.07 12.68
C PHE A 159 23.34 3.73 13.27
N ASN A 160 24.49 3.20 12.85
CA ASN A 160 25.05 1.96 13.41
C ASN A 160 25.41 2.13 14.89
N SER A 161 25.82 3.33 15.31
CA SER A 161 26.14 3.65 16.71
C SER A 161 24.90 3.75 17.61
N LEU A 162 23.72 3.93 17.02
CA LEU A 162 22.45 4.03 17.74
C LEU A 162 21.78 2.66 17.95
N VAL A 163 22.33 1.59 17.34
CA VAL A 163 21.77 0.24 17.44
C VAL A 163 22.27 -0.46 18.71
N PRO A 164 21.40 -1.11 19.49
CA PRO A 164 21.81 -1.92 20.63
C PRO A 164 22.77 -3.05 20.24
N ALA A 165 23.85 -3.23 21.01
CA ALA A 165 24.81 -4.31 20.80
C ALA A 165 24.17 -5.72 20.88
N SER A 166 23.04 -5.85 21.59
CA SER A 166 22.27 -7.10 21.67
C SER A 166 21.71 -7.53 20.31
N TRP A 167 21.29 -6.59 19.45
CA TRP A 167 20.76 -6.90 18.13
C TRP A 167 21.86 -7.40 17.20
N GLU A 168 23.06 -6.82 17.30
CA GLU A 168 24.23 -7.28 16.53
C GLU A 168 24.63 -8.71 16.92
N HIS A 169 24.66 -9.01 18.22
CA HIS A 169 24.95 -10.36 18.70
C HIS A 169 23.87 -11.36 18.25
N ALA A 170 22.59 -10.99 18.33
CA ALA A 170 21.48 -11.84 17.88
C ALA A 170 21.54 -12.09 16.36
N ALA A 171 21.89 -11.07 15.56
CA ALA A 171 22.06 -11.22 14.12
C ALA A 171 23.22 -12.16 13.75
N ARG A 172 24.34 -12.10 14.47
CA ARG A 172 25.49 -13.01 14.26
C ARG A 172 25.15 -14.47 14.54
N LEU A 173 24.35 -14.73 15.58
CA LEU A 173 23.90 -16.09 15.91
C LEU A 173 23.03 -16.71 14.81
N LYS A 174 22.41 -15.89 13.94
CA LYS A 174 21.55 -16.35 12.84
C LYS A 174 22.32 -16.71 11.56
N GLY A 175 23.67 -16.67 11.60
CA GLY A 175 24.52 -17.11 10.49
C GLY A 175 24.52 -16.18 9.27
N LEU A 176 24.15 -14.91 9.45
CA LEU A 176 24.20 -13.93 8.37
C LEU A 176 25.65 -13.57 8.01
N PRO A 177 25.96 -13.29 6.72
CA PRO A 177 27.30 -12.88 6.31
C PRO A 177 27.80 -11.64 7.04
N GLU A 178 29.08 -11.65 7.44
CA GLU A 178 29.64 -10.59 8.29
C GLU A 178 29.63 -9.21 7.63
N TYR A 179 29.78 -9.15 6.30
CA TYR A 179 29.73 -7.89 5.54
C TYR A 179 28.35 -7.21 5.61
N ILE A 180 27.27 -7.98 5.77
CA ILE A 180 25.90 -7.46 5.90
C ILE A 180 25.64 -6.93 7.31
N ILE A 181 26.09 -7.67 8.32
CA ILE A 181 25.86 -7.28 9.72
C ILE A 181 26.71 -6.05 10.09
N ARG A 182 27.93 -5.92 9.55
CA ARG A 182 28.89 -4.92 10.03
C ARG A 182 28.39 -3.48 9.84
N ASP A 183 27.93 -3.16 8.63
CA ASP A 183 27.74 -1.78 8.19
C ASP A 183 26.25 -1.38 8.04
N GLY A 184 25.29 -2.30 8.15
CA GLY A 184 23.85 -2.01 8.06
C GLY A 184 23.10 -1.94 9.40
N TRP A 185 22.72 -0.74 9.84
CA TRP A 185 21.90 -0.57 11.06
C TRP A 185 20.53 -1.26 10.92
N PHE A 186 19.93 -1.14 9.74
CA PHE A 186 18.63 -1.71 9.44
C PHE A 186 18.68 -3.24 9.41
N ASP A 187 19.80 -3.80 8.97
CA ASP A 187 20.05 -5.24 8.96
C ASP A 187 20.16 -5.79 10.39
N LYS A 188 20.92 -5.11 11.26
CA LYS A 188 20.98 -5.43 12.70
C LYS A 188 19.59 -5.35 13.33
N TYR A 189 18.80 -4.33 13.01
CA TYR A 189 17.44 -4.17 13.51
C TYR A 189 16.50 -5.29 13.01
N LEU A 190 16.54 -5.60 11.72
CA LEU A 190 15.68 -6.60 11.12
C LEU A 190 16.00 -8.00 11.67
N ALA A 191 17.27 -8.39 11.62
CA ALA A 191 17.72 -9.70 12.05
C ALA A 191 17.76 -9.85 13.57
N GLY A 192 18.16 -8.83 14.31
CA GLY A 192 18.37 -8.90 15.76
C GLY A 192 17.15 -8.57 16.61
N TYR A 193 16.08 -8.00 16.04
CA TYR A 193 14.87 -7.67 16.78
C TYR A 193 13.58 -8.07 16.05
N VAL A 194 13.42 -7.68 14.79
CA VAL A 194 12.14 -7.87 14.07
C VAL A 194 11.85 -9.34 13.82
N TRP A 195 12.84 -10.13 13.40
CA TRP A 195 12.66 -11.57 13.15
C TRP A 195 12.38 -12.40 14.41
N ASP A 196 12.68 -11.87 15.60
CA ASP A 196 12.36 -12.54 16.87
C ASP A 196 10.95 -12.19 17.38
N GLN A 197 10.26 -11.27 16.72
CA GLN A 197 8.89 -10.93 17.09
C GLN A 197 7.88 -11.98 16.58
N PRO A 198 6.82 -12.27 17.34
CA PRO A 198 5.82 -13.24 16.93
C PRO A 198 5.02 -12.74 15.73
N THR A 199 4.79 -13.60 14.74
CA THR A 199 3.82 -13.36 13.66
C THR A 199 2.44 -13.87 14.11
N ILE A 200 1.44 -12.99 14.11
CA ILE A 200 0.10 -13.34 14.61
C ILE A 200 -0.88 -13.34 13.44
N GLN A 201 -1.57 -14.46 13.25
CA GLN A 201 -2.78 -14.55 12.45
C GLN A 201 -3.87 -15.15 13.35
N LEU A 202 -5.00 -14.45 13.52
CA LEU A 202 -6.03 -14.84 14.50
C LEU A 202 -6.51 -16.28 14.30
N SER A 203 -6.75 -16.73 13.07
CA SER A 203 -7.16 -18.10 12.76
C SER A 203 -6.14 -19.18 13.13
N GLN A 204 -4.86 -18.82 13.30
CA GLN A 204 -3.79 -19.73 13.69
C GLN A 204 -3.50 -19.69 15.20
N THR A 205 -4.10 -18.77 15.95
CA THR A 205 -3.93 -18.71 17.41
C THR A 205 -4.62 -19.89 18.09
N ALA A 206 -4.00 -20.43 19.14
CA ALA A 206 -4.52 -21.57 19.90
C ALA A 206 -5.97 -21.34 20.40
N ALA A 207 -6.31 -20.11 20.79
CA ALA A 207 -7.64 -19.76 21.26
C ALA A 207 -8.73 -19.96 20.19
N ILE A 208 -8.45 -19.61 18.93
CA ILE A 208 -9.43 -19.68 17.84
C ILE A 208 -9.35 -21.04 17.14
N SER A 209 -8.16 -21.57 16.93
CA SER A 209 -7.98 -22.87 16.27
C SER A 209 -8.62 -24.02 17.06
N ASN A 210 -8.56 -23.96 18.40
CA ASN A 210 -9.12 -24.99 19.27
C ASN A 210 -10.63 -24.83 19.45
N ALA A 211 -11.13 -23.60 19.45
CA ALA A 211 -12.56 -23.31 19.62
C ALA A 211 -13.37 -23.51 18.32
N LEU A 212 -12.78 -23.27 17.15
CA LEU A 212 -13.47 -23.24 15.86
C LEU A 212 -12.71 -24.08 14.81
N PRO A 213 -12.81 -25.42 14.87
CA PRO A 213 -12.14 -26.28 13.91
C PRO A 213 -12.68 -26.10 12.48
N GLY A 214 -11.83 -26.37 11.48
CA GLY A 214 -12.20 -26.34 10.07
C GLY A 214 -12.16 -24.95 9.44
N VAL A 215 -13.15 -24.65 8.60
CA VAL A 215 -13.19 -23.42 7.78
C VAL A 215 -13.62 -22.19 8.60
N LEU A 216 -14.37 -22.40 9.68
CA LEU A 216 -14.94 -21.31 10.48
C LEU A 216 -13.89 -20.43 11.17
N LYS A 217 -12.69 -20.96 11.49
CA LYS A 217 -11.60 -20.16 12.06
C LYS A 217 -11.20 -18.96 11.19
N TYR A 218 -11.26 -19.10 9.87
CA TYR A 218 -10.91 -18.01 8.95
C TYR A 218 -12.02 -16.96 8.89
N PHE A 219 -13.28 -17.39 8.80
CA PHE A 219 -14.42 -16.46 8.74
C PHE A 219 -14.66 -15.72 10.06
N ILE A 220 -14.54 -16.42 11.19
CA ILE A 220 -14.77 -15.81 12.50
C ILE A 220 -13.51 -15.10 13.00
N GLY A 221 -12.35 -15.77 12.99
CA GLY A 221 -11.10 -15.18 13.46
C GLY A 221 -10.62 -14.05 12.56
N ASP A 222 -10.29 -14.38 11.31
CA ASP A 222 -9.63 -13.43 10.41
C ASP A 222 -10.61 -12.40 9.84
N ALA A 223 -11.80 -12.81 9.36
CA ALA A 223 -12.73 -11.86 8.76
C ALA A 223 -13.56 -11.08 9.79
N LEU A 224 -14.26 -11.77 10.70
CA LEU A 224 -15.21 -11.13 11.62
C LEU A 224 -14.50 -10.37 12.75
N LEU A 225 -13.67 -11.06 13.54
CA LEU A 225 -13.02 -10.49 14.72
C LEU A 225 -11.90 -9.51 14.34
N ASN A 226 -11.05 -9.85 13.36
CA ASN A 226 -9.96 -8.94 12.98
C ASN A 226 -10.45 -7.76 12.15
N ALA A 227 -11.30 -7.97 11.13
CA ALA A 227 -11.58 -6.93 10.14
C ALA A 227 -12.95 -6.27 10.30
N ILE A 228 -14.03 -7.06 10.34
CA ILE A 228 -15.41 -6.53 10.26
C ILE A 228 -15.80 -5.77 11.51
N ILE A 229 -15.59 -6.34 12.70
CA ILE A 229 -15.98 -5.70 13.96
C ILE A 229 -15.19 -4.38 14.16
N PRO A 230 -13.85 -4.34 14.06
CA PRO A 230 -13.11 -3.08 14.22
C PRO A 230 -13.50 -2.05 13.17
N SER A 231 -13.72 -2.45 11.91
CA SER A 231 -14.17 -1.54 10.86
C SER A 231 -15.55 -0.95 11.16
N ALA A 232 -16.50 -1.76 11.62
CA ALA A 232 -17.84 -1.32 12.00
C ALA A 232 -17.80 -0.34 13.19
N VAL A 233 -16.97 -0.63 14.20
CA VAL A 233 -16.75 0.27 15.34
C VAL A 233 -16.20 1.61 14.87
N ILE A 234 -15.19 1.62 13.98
CA ILE A 234 -14.62 2.85 13.44
C ILE A 234 -15.66 3.63 12.62
N LEU A 235 -16.52 2.96 11.84
CA LEU A 235 -17.62 3.62 11.13
C LEU A 235 -18.60 4.32 12.08
N VAL A 236 -18.95 3.68 13.20
CA VAL A 236 -19.79 4.28 14.24
C VAL A 236 -19.10 5.48 14.88
N ILE A 237 -17.80 5.40 15.17
CA ILE A 237 -17.00 6.51 15.71
C ILE A 237 -17.00 7.69 14.72
N ILE A 238 -16.71 7.42 13.43
CA ILE A 238 -16.72 8.44 12.39
C ILE A 238 -18.09 9.11 12.29
N TYR A 239 -19.17 8.32 12.29
CA TYR A 239 -20.53 8.85 12.28
C TYR A 239 -20.79 9.77 13.49
N ARG A 240 -20.44 9.31 14.70
CA ARG A 240 -20.64 10.03 15.97
C ARG A 240 -19.99 11.42 15.97
N PHE A 241 -18.75 11.51 15.47
CA PHE A 241 -17.95 12.74 15.54
C PHE A 241 -18.15 13.67 14.33
N PHE A 242 -18.28 13.14 13.12
CA PHE A 242 -18.24 13.94 11.89
C PHE A 242 -19.61 14.13 11.22
N SER A 243 -20.48 13.11 11.25
CA SER A 243 -21.73 13.13 10.46
C SER A 243 -23.00 13.38 11.30
N ARG A 244 -23.01 12.94 12.56
CA ARG A 244 -24.22 12.86 13.38
C ARG A 244 -24.89 14.22 13.61
N LYS A 245 -24.13 15.24 14.01
CA LYS A 245 -24.68 16.58 14.33
C LYS A 245 -25.42 17.19 13.14
N GLY A 246 -24.83 17.12 11.95
CA GLY A 246 -25.43 17.65 10.72
C GLY A 246 -26.66 16.85 10.29
N PHE A 247 -26.57 15.52 10.33
CA PHE A 247 -27.66 14.64 9.92
C PHE A 247 -28.89 14.75 10.82
N LEU A 248 -28.70 14.65 12.15
CA LEU A 248 -29.81 14.73 13.09
C LEU A 248 -30.48 16.10 13.11
N LYS A 249 -29.73 17.20 12.91
CA LYS A 249 -30.33 18.55 12.78
C LYS A 249 -31.26 18.64 11.57
N LYS A 250 -30.89 18.01 10.45
CA LYS A 250 -31.74 17.95 9.24
C LYS A 250 -32.96 17.07 9.47
N ARG A 251 -32.79 15.86 10.03
CA ARG A 251 -33.87 14.92 10.37
C ARG A 251 -34.87 15.50 11.39
N ALA A 252 -34.39 16.20 12.41
CA ALA A 252 -35.24 16.85 13.41
C ALA A 252 -36.10 17.96 12.78
N LYS A 253 -35.55 18.69 11.80
CA LYS A 253 -36.30 19.70 11.03
C LYS A 253 -37.36 19.06 10.12
N GLU A 254 -37.06 17.91 9.51
CA GLU A 254 -37.99 17.16 8.65
C GLU A 254 -39.12 16.49 9.46
N LYS A 255 -38.82 15.96 10.65
CA LYS A 255 -39.80 15.32 11.55
C LYS A 255 -40.56 16.28 12.47
N GLY A 256 -40.10 17.52 12.61
CA GLY A 256 -40.67 18.49 13.55
C GLY A 256 -40.55 18.08 15.03
N GLY A 257 -39.55 17.25 15.40
CA GLY A 257 -39.49 16.65 16.74
C GLY A 257 -38.16 15.99 17.11
N LYS A 258 -38.16 15.23 18.22
CA LYS A 258 -36.99 14.50 18.75
C LYS A 258 -36.57 13.37 17.80
N THR A 259 -35.28 13.10 17.74
CA THR A 259 -34.68 12.02 16.95
C THR A 259 -34.45 10.77 17.80
N ASP A 260 -34.73 9.60 17.24
CA ASP A 260 -34.60 8.31 17.92
C ASP A 260 -33.38 7.51 17.46
N PHE A 261 -33.14 6.35 18.08
CA PHE A 261 -32.06 5.42 17.69
C PHE A 261 -32.18 4.95 16.23
N SER A 262 -33.39 4.76 15.72
CA SER A 262 -33.63 4.43 14.31
C SER A 262 -33.12 5.53 13.36
N ASP A 263 -33.18 6.80 13.78
CA ASP A 263 -32.64 7.91 13.00
C ASP A 263 -31.11 7.91 12.99
N ASP A 264 -30.46 7.46 14.08
CA ASP A 264 -29.01 7.28 14.13
C ASP A 264 -28.55 6.12 13.20
N VAL A 265 -29.27 5.01 13.16
CA VAL A 265 -29.01 3.90 12.21
C VAL A 265 -29.21 4.36 10.76
N ALA A 266 -30.28 5.09 10.49
CA ALA A 266 -30.53 5.68 9.17
C ALA A 266 -29.42 6.68 8.78
N GLY A 267 -28.85 7.41 9.74
CA GLY A 267 -27.72 8.31 9.54
C GLY A 267 -26.44 7.59 9.16
N ILE A 268 -26.14 6.46 9.81
CA ILE A 268 -25.01 5.59 9.44
C ILE A 268 -25.22 5.05 8.01
N TRP A 269 -26.42 4.58 7.69
CA TRP A 269 -26.74 4.10 6.35
C TRP A 269 -26.65 5.21 5.29
N ASN A 270 -27.10 6.43 5.62
CA ASN A 270 -26.97 7.58 4.74
C ASN A 270 -25.50 7.93 4.48
N MET A 271 -24.66 7.88 5.51
CA MET A 271 -23.22 8.11 5.39
C MET A 271 -22.57 7.08 4.45
N ILE A 272 -22.95 5.81 4.55
CA ILE A 272 -22.46 4.71 3.69
C ILE A 272 -22.94 4.87 2.24
N THR A 273 -24.19 5.26 2.03
CA THR A 273 -24.78 5.39 0.69
C THR A 273 -24.36 6.68 -0.02
N ALA A 274 -24.03 7.74 0.73
CA ALA A 274 -23.50 8.99 0.19
C ALA A 274 -22.14 8.84 -0.52
N SER A 275 -21.41 7.75 -0.26
CA SER A 275 -20.14 7.41 -0.90
C SER A 275 -20.27 6.39 -2.05
N LYS A 276 -21.45 6.27 -2.68
CA LYS A 276 -21.78 5.22 -3.69
C LYS A 276 -20.62 4.89 -4.66
N ARG A 277 -20.00 5.89 -5.30
CA ARG A 277 -18.88 5.68 -6.25
C ARG A 277 -17.69 4.98 -5.59
N THR A 278 -17.23 5.51 -4.46
CA THR A 278 -16.07 4.97 -3.72
C THR A 278 -16.39 3.63 -3.08
N THR A 279 -17.61 3.44 -2.56
CA THR A 279 -18.05 2.17 -1.97
C THR A 279 -18.09 1.05 -3.01
N ILE A 280 -18.69 1.29 -4.17
CA ILE A 280 -18.75 0.31 -5.27
C ILE A 280 -17.34 -0.06 -5.73
N MET A 281 -16.47 0.94 -5.92
CA MET A 281 -15.07 0.67 -6.29
C MET A 281 -14.32 -0.07 -5.20
N GLY A 282 -14.58 0.21 -3.92
CA GLY A 282 -14.00 -0.52 -2.80
C GLY A 282 -14.34 -2.01 -2.84
N VAL A 283 -15.60 -2.35 -3.12
CA VAL A 283 -16.04 -3.74 -3.31
C VAL A 283 -15.35 -4.39 -4.51
N LEU A 284 -15.31 -3.69 -5.66
CA LEU A 284 -14.64 -4.20 -6.87
C LEU A 284 -13.14 -4.40 -6.67
N ILE A 285 -12.46 -3.51 -5.94
CA ILE A 285 -11.05 -3.65 -5.58
C ILE A 285 -10.84 -4.89 -4.72
N GLY A 286 -11.72 -5.15 -3.75
CA GLY A 286 -11.68 -6.36 -2.93
C GLY A 286 -11.82 -7.64 -3.77
N ILE A 287 -12.81 -7.68 -4.66
CA ILE A 287 -13.02 -8.80 -5.60
C ILE A 287 -11.80 -9.00 -6.49
N THR A 288 -11.28 -7.92 -7.06
CA THR A 288 -10.10 -7.95 -7.95
C THR A 288 -8.85 -8.41 -7.20
N ALA A 289 -8.67 -8.00 -5.93
CA ALA A 289 -7.60 -8.49 -5.07
C ALA A 289 -7.71 -9.97 -4.73
N GLY A 290 -8.92 -10.48 -4.50
CA GLY A 290 -9.12 -11.92 -4.34
C GLY A 290 -8.81 -12.72 -5.60
N MET A 291 -9.31 -12.26 -6.75
CA MET A 291 -9.02 -12.89 -8.04
C MET A 291 -7.53 -12.85 -8.36
N HIS A 292 -6.85 -11.74 -8.06
CA HIS A 292 -5.41 -11.61 -8.23
C HIS A 292 -4.68 -12.68 -7.43
N ILE A 293 -4.96 -12.81 -6.13
CA ILE A 293 -4.36 -13.86 -5.27
C ILE A 293 -4.59 -15.25 -5.84
N LEU A 294 -5.84 -15.55 -6.22
CA LEU A 294 -6.21 -16.85 -6.78
C LEU A 294 -5.43 -17.17 -8.06
N VAL A 295 -5.34 -16.21 -8.98
CA VAL A 295 -4.61 -16.39 -10.24
C VAL A 295 -3.11 -16.54 -9.97
N MET A 296 -2.51 -15.70 -9.11
CA MET A 296 -1.09 -15.82 -8.78
C MET A 296 -0.76 -17.17 -8.14
N LYS A 297 -1.62 -17.66 -7.25
CA LYS A 297 -1.46 -19.01 -6.68
C LYS A 297 -1.59 -20.09 -7.74
N GLY A 298 -2.54 -19.95 -8.66
CA GLY A 298 -2.66 -20.84 -9.83
C GLY A 298 -1.42 -20.83 -10.71
N MET A 299 -0.77 -19.68 -10.88
CA MET A 299 0.48 -19.55 -11.63
C MET A 299 1.67 -20.21 -10.92
N GLN A 300 1.77 -20.07 -9.59
CA GLN A 300 2.75 -20.80 -8.77
C GLN A 300 2.58 -22.32 -8.93
N ILE A 301 1.35 -22.83 -8.88
CA ILE A 301 1.05 -24.25 -9.07
C ILE A 301 1.39 -24.70 -10.51
N LYS A 302 0.98 -23.92 -11.52
CA LYS A 302 1.19 -24.25 -12.94
C LYS A 302 2.67 -24.38 -13.30
N PHE A 303 3.51 -23.50 -12.79
CA PHE A 303 4.94 -23.50 -13.07
C PHE A 303 5.78 -24.25 -12.02
N GLY A 304 5.16 -24.77 -10.97
CA GLY A 304 5.85 -25.53 -9.92
C GLY A 304 6.83 -24.68 -9.11
N VAL A 305 6.57 -23.38 -8.95
CA VAL A 305 7.44 -22.43 -8.24
C VAL A 305 6.72 -21.81 -7.04
N LYS A 306 7.48 -21.45 -6.01
CA LYS A 306 6.94 -20.66 -4.89
C LYS A 306 7.19 -19.17 -5.07
N ASN A 307 8.28 -18.82 -5.73
CA ASN A 307 8.70 -17.44 -5.97
C ASN A 307 9.12 -17.23 -7.43
N PHE A 308 8.85 -16.04 -7.99
CA PHE A 308 9.28 -15.71 -9.35
C PHE A 308 10.81 -15.76 -9.59
N GLY A 309 11.63 -15.60 -8.55
CA GLY A 309 13.09 -15.76 -8.61
C GLY A 309 13.53 -17.14 -9.10
N GLU A 310 12.76 -18.19 -8.79
CA GLU A 310 13.00 -19.54 -9.32
C GLU A 310 12.86 -19.56 -10.85
N LEU A 311 11.86 -18.84 -11.40
CA LEU A 311 11.67 -18.72 -12.85
C LEU A 311 12.77 -17.89 -13.50
N LEU A 312 13.21 -16.80 -12.85
CA LEU A 312 14.36 -16.02 -13.34
C LEU A 312 15.62 -16.87 -13.43
N THR A 313 15.86 -17.71 -12.43
CA THR A 313 16.99 -18.64 -12.40
C THR A 313 16.87 -19.68 -13.54
N GLN A 314 15.69 -20.26 -13.74
CA GLN A 314 15.42 -21.17 -14.87
C GLN A 314 15.62 -20.52 -16.24
N MET A 315 15.38 -19.21 -16.36
CA MET A 315 15.62 -18.42 -17.57
C MET A 315 17.09 -17.98 -17.75
N GLY A 316 17.99 -18.33 -16.83
CA GLY A 316 19.41 -17.96 -16.89
C GLY A 316 19.75 -16.61 -16.25
N TYR A 317 18.82 -15.97 -15.54
CA TYR A 317 19.01 -14.68 -14.87
C TYR A 317 19.35 -14.84 -13.37
N ALA A 318 20.28 -15.74 -13.04
CA ALA A 318 20.68 -15.99 -11.64
C ALA A 318 21.36 -14.80 -10.96
N LYS A 319 21.75 -13.75 -11.69
CA LYS A 319 22.32 -12.52 -11.14
C LYS A 319 21.27 -11.54 -10.62
N ASP A 320 20.02 -11.70 -11.05
CA ASP A 320 18.91 -10.81 -10.72
C ASP A 320 18.19 -11.20 -9.42
N VAL A 321 18.49 -12.39 -8.91
CA VAL A 321 17.85 -12.98 -7.74
C VAL A 321 18.72 -12.81 -6.50
N SER A 322 18.10 -12.88 -5.32
CA SER A 322 18.82 -12.85 -4.07
C SER A 322 19.70 -14.08 -3.87
N LEU A 323 20.52 -14.09 -2.80
CA LEU A 323 21.28 -15.26 -2.35
C LEU A 323 20.39 -16.46 -2.01
N MET A 324 19.11 -16.22 -1.71
CA MET A 324 18.09 -17.28 -1.50
C MET A 324 17.42 -17.72 -2.81
N GLY A 325 17.80 -17.16 -3.95
CA GLY A 325 17.16 -17.40 -5.24
C GLY A 325 15.78 -16.75 -5.36
N GLU A 326 15.49 -15.75 -4.52
CA GLU A 326 14.18 -15.11 -4.43
C GLU A 326 14.18 -13.71 -5.06
N VAL A 327 13.02 -13.31 -5.55
CA VAL A 327 12.69 -11.93 -5.90
C VAL A 327 11.45 -11.49 -5.14
N PHE A 328 11.29 -10.20 -4.86
CA PHE A 328 10.05 -9.72 -4.26
C PHE A 328 8.82 -10.06 -5.13
N ASP A 329 8.07 -11.05 -4.66
CA ASP A 329 6.89 -11.60 -5.30
C ASP A 329 5.88 -11.96 -4.21
N PRO A 330 4.99 -11.02 -3.85
CA PRO A 330 4.03 -11.26 -2.79
C PRO A 330 2.88 -12.18 -3.24
N GLY A 331 2.65 -12.36 -4.55
CA GLY A 331 1.46 -13.04 -5.05
C GLY A 331 0.13 -12.34 -4.69
N TYR A 332 0.17 -11.07 -4.27
CA TYR A 332 -1.00 -10.24 -3.95
C TYR A 332 -0.72 -8.74 -4.18
N TRP A 333 -1.72 -7.89 -3.98
CA TRP A 333 -1.59 -6.45 -4.19
C TRP A 333 -0.67 -5.80 -3.14
N TYR A 334 0.48 -5.31 -3.60
CA TYR A 334 1.51 -4.65 -2.79
C TYR A 334 2.18 -3.54 -3.61
N ILE A 335 2.80 -2.53 -2.97
CA ILE A 335 3.35 -1.34 -3.68
C ILE A 335 4.52 -0.70 -2.92
N THR A 336 5.47 -1.44 -2.37
CA THR A 336 6.60 -0.70 -1.77
C THR A 336 7.92 -1.40 -1.91
N SER A 337 7.92 -2.72 -1.96
CA SER A 337 9.17 -3.47 -2.08
C SER A 337 9.62 -3.51 -3.53
N GLN A 338 8.71 -3.54 -4.50
CA GLN A 338 9.07 -3.39 -5.90
C GLN A 338 9.53 -1.96 -6.25
N GLU A 339 8.97 -0.93 -5.61
CA GLU A 339 9.45 0.46 -5.69
C GLU A 339 10.86 0.56 -5.11
N GLY A 340 11.09 -0.09 -3.96
CA GLY A 340 12.41 -0.20 -3.36
C GLY A 340 13.41 -0.91 -4.28
N GLN A 341 13.04 -2.01 -4.94
CA GLN A 341 13.89 -2.69 -5.93
C GLN A 341 14.22 -1.80 -7.11
N PHE A 342 13.26 -1.02 -7.62
CA PHE A 342 13.53 -0.05 -8.67
C PHE A 342 14.50 1.05 -8.19
N GLY A 343 14.32 1.54 -6.95
CA GLY A 343 15.24 2.49 -6.33
C GLY A 343 16.65 1.94 -6.15
N GLY A 344 16.78 0.70 -5.66
CA GLY A 344 18.06 0.02 -5.50
C GLY A 344 18.77 -0.20 -6.83
N TRP A 345 18.03 -0.65 -7.85
CA TRP A 345 18.57 -0.80 -9.22
C TRP A 345 19.07 0.54 -9.78
N LEU A 346 18.37 1.64 -9.55
CA LEU A 346 18.83 2.98 -9.95
C LEU A 346 20.12 3.39 -9.24
N LEU A 347 20.22 3.12 -7.93
CA LEU A 347 21.40 3.44 -7.13
C LEU A 347 22.61 2.61 -7.56
N GLU A 348 22.40 1.35 -7.92
CA GLU A 348 23.46 0.48 -8.44
C GLU A 348 24.03 1.00 -9.76
N LYS A 349 23.19 1.58 -10.63
CA LYS A 349 23.64 2.19 -11.90
C LYS A 349 24.52 3.43 -11.71
N VAL A 350 24.42 4.11 -10.57
CA VAL A 350 25.27 5.26 -10.24
C VAL A 350 26.48 4.88 -9.36
N GLY A 351 26.72 3.57 -9.17
CA GLY A 351 27.90 3.03 -8.48
C GLY A 351 27.73 2.80 -6.98
N TRP A 352 26.51 2.90 -6.44
CA TRP A 352 26.25 2.55 -5.04
C TRP A 352 25.95 1.05 -4.93
N ASN A 353 26.77 0.30 -4.18
CA ASN A 353 26.50 -1.11 -3.94
C ASN A 353 25.24 -1.28 -3.08
N MET A 354 24.23 -1.99 -3.59
CA MET A 354 22.98 -2.28 -2.87
C MET A 354 22.89 -3.76 -2.48
N HIS A 355 23.88 -4.59 -2.81
CA HIS A 355 23.92 -6.04 -2.57
C HIS A 355 24.61 -6.41 -1.25
N ASP A 356 24.78 -5.45 -0.34
CA ASP A 356 25.43 -5.57 0.96
C ASP A 356 24.47 -5.43 2.16
N ASN A 357 23.16 -5.46 1.91
CA ASN A 357 22.11 -5.46 2.94
C ASN A 357 21.20 -6.69 2.83
N ILE A 358 20.49 -7.05 3.92
CA ILE A 358 19.58 -8.20 3.97
C ILE A 358 18.45 -8.05 2.94
N PHE A 359 17.96 -6.82 2.77
CA PHE A 359 16.76 -6.58 1.97
C PHE A 359 16.95 -6.96 0.50
N PHE A 360 18.02 -6.49 -0.14
CA PHE A 360 18.31 -6.79 -1.55
C PHE A 360 19.17 -8.04 -1.71
N ALA A 361 20.21 -8.22 -0.90
CA ALA A 361 21.14 -9.34 -1.09
C ALA A 361 20.53 -10.69 -0.70
N ILE A 362 19.75 -10.76 0.39
CA ILE A 362 19.25 -12.04 0.92
C ILE A 362 17.80 -12.30 0.51
N ASN A 363 16.93 -11.30 0.63
CA ASN A 363 15.49 -11.55 0.57
C ASN A 363 14.85 -11.28 -0.80
N ASN A 364 15.29 -10.25 -1.54
CA ASN A 364 14.51 -9.77 -2.69
C ASN A 364 15.25 -9.66 -4.02
N GLY A 365 16.57 -9.67 -4.05
CA GLY A 365 17.33 -9.44 -5.28
C GLY A 365 17.06 -8.07 -5.91
N LEU A 366 17.78 -7.80 -7.00
CA LEU A 366 17.64 -6.59 -7.81
C LEU A 366 17.43 -6.95 -9.28
N PRO A 367 16.26 -7.49 -9.63
CA PRO A 367 15.97 -7.82 -11.02
C PRO A 367 15.93 -6.57 -11.88
N GLU A 368 16.32 -6.71 -13.15
CA GLU A 368 16.14 -5.61 -14.10
C GLU A 368 14.66 -5.16 -14.15
N PRO A 369 14.38 -3.85 -14.26
CA PRO A 369 13.02 -3.32 -14.18
C PRO A 369 12.01 -3.99 -15.13
N LEU A 370 12.45 -4.37 -16.34
CA LEU A 370 11.60 -5.05 -17.32
C LEU A 370 11.32 -6.52 -16.96
N ARG A 371 12.18 -7.15 -16.14
CA ARG A 371 12.02 -8.53 -15.67
C ARG A 371 11.30 -8.60 -14.33
N ASN A 372 11.08 -7.49 -13.64
CA ASN A 372 10.43 -7.44 -12.33
C ASN A 372 8.89 -7.50 -12.46
N PRO A 373 8.24 -8.61 -12.07
CA PRO A 373 6.79 -8.78 -12.23
C PRO A 373 5.98 -7.83 -11.32
N ALA A 374 6.41 -7.64 -10.07
CA ALA A 374 5.73 -6.77 -9.13
C ALA A 374 5.83 -5.30 -9.55
N LEU A 375 6.94 -4.87 -10.16
CA LEU A 375 7.10 -3.52 -10.70
C LEU A 375 6.14 -3.24 -11.86
N TRP A 376 5.89 -4.26 -12.71
CA TRP A 376 4.90 -4.17 -13.78
C TRP A 376 3.48 -3.93 -13.28
N MET A 377 3.14 -4.38 -12.08
CA MET A 377 1.86 -4.03 -11.45
C MET A 377 1.74 -2.52 -11.20
N SER A 378 2.82 -1.88 -10.73
CA SER A 378 2.85 -0.44 -10.46
C SER A 378 2.77 0.37 -11.76
N LEU A 379 3.44 -0.07 -12.82
CA LEU A 379 3.27 0.49 -14.16
C LEU A 379 1.84 0.29 -14.68
N GLY A 380 1.28 -0.91 -14.48
CA GLY A 380 -0.12 -1.22 -14.79
C GLY A 380 -1.06 -0.24 -14.10
N ILE A 381 -0.86 0.05 -12.80
CA ILE A 381 -1.67 1.03 -12.05
C ILE A 381 -1.60 2.42 -12.71
N ILE A 382 -0.40 2.87 -13.09
CA ILE A 382 -0.22 4.17 -13.77
C ILE A 382 -0.98 4.19 -15.11
N PHE A 383 -0.80 3.18 -15.95
CA PHE A 383 -1.44 3.13 -17.27
C PHE A 383 -2.96 2.95 -17.20
N GLY A 384 -3.44 2.10 -16.28
CA GLY A 384 -4.87 1.92 -16.04
C GLY A 384 -5.54 3.21 -15.53
N ALA A 385 -4.87 3.91 -14.61
CA ALA A 385 -5.33 5.22 -14.17
C ALA A 385 -5.29 6.26 -15.30
N MET A 386 -4.28 6.23 -16.16
CA MET A 386 -4.18 7.12 -17.31
C MET A 386 -5.32 6.89 -18.31
N VAL A 387 -5.64 5.63 -18.61
CA VAL A 387 -6.78 5.27 -19.45
C VAL A 387 -8.08 5.81 -18.84
N MET A 388 -8.33 5.54 -17.57
CA MET A 388 -9.57 5.98 -16.91
C MET A 388 -9.66 7.51 -16.80
N ALA A 389 -8.55 8.19 -16.50
CA ALA A 389 -8.49 9.65 -16.44
C ALA A 389 -8.75 10.29 -17.82
N ARG A 390 -8.27 9.68 -18.91
CA ARG A 390 -8.55 10.13 -20.28
C ARG A 390 -10.02 9.92 -20.65
N LEU A 391 -10.58 8.75 -20.36
CA LEU A 391 -11.99 8.44 -20.61
C LEU A 391 -12.93 9.38 -19.87
N ASN A 392 -12.56 9.80 -18.65
CA ASN A 392 -13.34 10.77 -17.87
C ASN A 392 -13.01 12.25 -18.19
N ASN A 393 -12.10 12.52 -19.14
CA ASN A 393 -11.58 13.87 -19.44
C ASN A 393 -10.97 14.60 -18.22
N GLU A 394 -10.42 13.85 -17.27
CA GLU A 394 -9.79 14.34 -16.04
C GLU A 394 -8.26 14.43 -16.14
N PHE A 395 -7.67 13.85 -17.20
CA PHE A 395 -6.22 13.87 -17.41
C PHE A 395 -5.71 15.30 -17.65
N LYS A 396 -4.75 15.74 -16.82
CA LYS A 396 -4.08 17.04 -17.01
C LYS A 396 -2.66 16.97 -16.48
N LEU A 397 -1.70 17.20 -17.38
CA LEU A 397 -0.29 17.28 -17.00
C LEU A 397 -0.07 18.54 -16.13
N LYS A 398 0.35 18.33 -14.89
CA LYS A 398 0.61 19.37 -13.89
C LYS A 398 2.02 19.21 -13.34
N TRP A 399 2.86 20.20 -13.60
CA TRP A 399 4.21 20.28 -13.05
C TRP A 399 4.21 20.96 -11.68
N PRO A 400 4.96 20.42 -10.70
CA PRO A 400 5.14 21.08 -9.41
C PRO A 400 5.87 22.41 -9.60
N LYS A 401 5.46 23.40 -8.81
CA LYS A 401 6.08 24.73 -8.75
C LYS A 401 6.51 25.01 -7.31
N GLY A 402 7.70 25.58 -7.15
CA GLY A 402 8.25 26.02 -5.86
C GLY A 402 8.21 24.93 -4.80
N GLU A 403 7.57 25.24 -3.67
CA GLU A 403 7.51 24.39 -2.47
C GLU A 403 6.91 23.00 -2.69
N LEU A 404 6.08 22.78 -3.73
CA LEU A 404 5.53 21.46 -3.99
C LEU A 404 6.61 20.42 -4.30
N TRP A 405 7.76 20.83 -4.82
CA TRP A 405 8.93 19.95 -5.00
C TRP A 405 9.45 19.45 -3.65
N VAL A 406 9.62 20.37 -2.71
CA VAL A 406 10.11 20.07 -1.36
C VAL A 406 9.13 19.16 -0.65
N TRP A 407 7.83 19.48 -0.66
CA TRP A 407 6.79 18.65 -0.03
C TRP A 407 6.67 17.26 -0.66
N GLY A 408 6.73 17.16 -1.99
CA GLY A 408 6.71 15.87 -2.70
C GLY A 408 7.91 15.00 -2.31
N LEU A 409 9.12 15.55 -2.32
CA LEU A 409 10.35 14.82 -2.01
C LEU A 409 10.42 14.42 -0.53
N THR A 410 10.23 15.38 0.38
CA THR A 410 10.25 15.11 1.83
C THR A 410 9.16 14.14 2.25
N GLY A 411 7.93 14.32 1.74
CA GLY A 411 6.83 13.40 2.01
C GLY A 411 7.10 11.99 1.46
N GLY A 412 7.66 11.89 0.26
CA GLY A 412 8.06 10.62 -0.34
C GLY A 412 9.16 9.90 0.45
N LEU A 413 10.20 10.61 0.90
CA LEU A 413 11.26 10.05 1.74
C LEU A 413 10.70 9.51 3.06
N LEU A 414 9.84 10.28 3.73
CA LEU A 414 9.17 9.84 4.96
C LEU A 414 8.29 8.61 4.73
N MET A 415 7.56 8.53 3.61
CA MET A 415 6.84 7.31 3.25
C MET A 415 7.81 6.14 3.02
N GLY A 416 8.96 6.38 2.39
CA GLY A 416 9.98 5.37 2.16
C GLY A 416 10.51 4.81 3.47
N PHE A 417 10.99 5.69 4.35
CA PHE A 417 11.51 5.36 5.68
C PHE A 417 10.46 4.69 6.56
N GLY A 418 9.22 5.18 6.54
CA GLY A 418 8.11 4.59 7.28
C GLY A 418 7.67 3.21 6.74
N SER A 419 7.93 2.90 5.47
CA SER A 419 7.47 1.63 4.88
C SER A 419 8.37 0.43 5.15
N ARG A 420 9.66 0.65 5.47
CA ARG A 420 10.64 -0.44 5.62
C ARG A 420 10.50 -1.14 6.98
N PRO A 421 10.45 -0.45 8.13
CA PRO A 421 10.27 -1.12 9.42
C PRO A 421 8.92 -1.84 9.53
N SER A 422 7.86 -1.31 8.89
CA SER A 422 6.56 -1.99 8.83
C SER A 422 6.47 -3.08 7.76
N LEU A 423 7.52 -3.32 6.96
CA LEU A 423 7.50 -4.24 5.82
C LEU A 423 6.29 -4.01 4.89
N GLY A 424 5.93 -2.75 4.65
CA GLY A 424 4.83 -2.38 3.76
C GLY A 424 4.26 -0.98 3.99
N CYS A 425 3.48 -0.53 3.01
CA CYS A 425 2.71 0.72 3.05
C CYS A 425 1.28 0.52 3.57
N ASN A 426 0.47 1.57 3.47
CA ASN A 426 -0.98 1.53 3.69
C ASN A 426 -1.73 0.35 3.00
N ILE A 427 -1.27 -0.13 1.83
CA ILE A 427 -1.87 -1.33 1.23
C ILE A 427 -1.36 -2.60 1.93
N GLY A 428 -0.06 -2.85 1.91
CA GLY A 428 0.51 -4.08 2.47
C GLY A 428 0.42 -4.16 4.00
N ALA A 429 0.86 -3.12 4.70
CA ALA A 429 0.96 -3.08 6.16
C ALA A 429 -0.36 -2.76 6.89
N PHE A 430 -1.35 -2.12 6.25
CA PHE A 430 -2.69 -1.92 6.83
C PHE A 430 -3.73 -2.80 6.14
N PHE A 431 -4.05 -2.52 4.87
CA PHE A 431 -5.24 -3.07 4.21
C PHE A 431 -5.19 -4.60 4.05
N ILE A 432 -4.09 -5.14 3.50
CA ILE A 432 -3.93 -6.57 3.28
C ILE A 432 -3.82 -7.33 4.61
N ARG A 433 -3.03 -6.83 5.58
CA ARG A 433 -2.86 -7.45 6.89
C ARG A 433 -4.13 -7.47 7.73
N ALA A 434 -4.80 -6.33 7.84
CA ALA A 434 -6.07 -6.25 8.56
C ALA A 434 -7.12 -7.18 7.93
N ALA A 435 -7.19 -7.27 6.60
CA ALA A 435 -8.10 -8.19 5.93
C ALA A 435 -7.69 -9.67 6.05
N GLY A 436 -6.39 -9.96 6.12
CA GLY A 436 -5.83 -11.30 6.22
C GLY A 436 -5.82 -11.91 7.63
N GLY A 437 -6.34 -11.21 8.63
CA GLY A 437 -6.40 -11.70 10.02
C GLY A 437 -5.18 -11.38 10.88
N ASP A 438 -4.28 -10.51 10.40
CA ASP A 438 -3.14 -10.02 11.17
C ASP A 438 -3.52 -8.71 11.90
N PRO A 439 -3.58 -8.70 13.24
CA PRO A 439 -3.94 -7.52 14.02
C PRO A 439 -2.89 -6.40 13.95
N ASN A 440 -1.66 -6.68 13.50
CA ASN A 440 -0.66 -5.64 13.24
C ASN A 440 -1.13 -4.61 12.22
N GLY A 441 -2.01 -5.02 11.30
CA GLY A 441 -2.66 -4.13 10.36
C GLY A 441 -3.26 -2.92 11.08
N TRP A 442 -4.00 -3.15 12.16
CA TRP A 442 -4.63 -2.08 12.94
C TRP A 442 -3.65 -1.25 13.73
N LEU A 443 -2.60 -1.86 14.31
CA LEU A 443 -1.57 -1.13 15.03
C LEU A 443 -0.85 -0.13 14.11
N TYR A 444 -0.46 -0.57 12.91
CA TYR A 444 0.07 0.32 11.88
C TYR A 444 -0.97 1.36 11.45
N GLY A 445 -2.25 0.96 11.29
CA GLY A 445 -3.35 1.86 10.96
C GLY A 445 -3.53 3.01 11.95
N VAL A 446 -3.47 2.72 13.26
CA VAL A 446 -3.52 3.74 14.32
C VAL A 446 -2.34 4.70 14.20
N GLY A 447 -1.13 4.19 13.98
CA GLY A 447 0.06 5.01 13.76
C GLY A 447 -0.10 5.90 12.53
N MET A 448 -0.51 5.33 11.40
CA MET A 448 -0.75 6.03 10.14
C MET A 448 -1.78 7.15 10.27
N VAL A 449 -2.91 6.89 10.92
CA VAL A 449 -3.95 7.90 11.15
C VAL A 449 -3.44 9.01 12.08
N THR A 450 -2.68 8.66 13.11
CA THR A 450 -2.08 9.61 14.06
C THR A 450 -1.07 10.52 13.37
N GLY A 451 -0.15 9.94 12.58
CA GLY A 451 0.80 10.71 11.78
C GLY A 451 0.10 11.63 10.80
N ALA A 452 -0.93 11.13 10.10
CA ALA A 452 -1.70 11.95 9.18
C ALA A 452 -2.43 13.10 9.88
N PHE A 453 -2.97 12.89 11.07
CA PHE A 453 -3.59 13.95 11.88
C PHE A 453 -2.62 15.08 12.19
N PHE A 454 -1.42 14.75 12.68
CA PHE A 454 -0.39 15.75 12.98
C PHE A 454 0.09 16.48 11.73
N ALA A 455 0.29 15.79 10.61
CA ALA A 455 0.68 16.43 9.36
C ALA A 455 -0.41 17.39 8.84
N VAL A 456 -1.70 17.02 8.93
CA VAL A 456 -2.79 17.92 8.53
C VAL A 456 -2.80 19.18 9.41
N LYS A 457 -2.63 19.03 10.73
CA LYS A 457 -2.57 20.16 11.65
C LYS A 457 -1.38 21.08 11.36
N PHE A 458 -0.22 20.50 11.11
CA PHE A 458 0.97 21.24 10.72
C PHE A 458 0.77 21.98 9.40
N PHE A 459 0.19 21.32 8.39
CA PHE A 459 -0.02 21.92 7.08
C PHE A 459 -1.00 23.10 7.13
N ASN A 460 -2.10 22.96 7.87
CA ASN A 460 -3.05 24.05 8.09
C ASN A 460 -2.37 25.26 8.75
N TRP A 461 -1.62 25.02 9.84
CA TRP A 461 -0.86 26.06 10.54
C TRP A 461 0.18 26.75 9.64
N TRP A 462 0.88 25.98 8.80
CA TRP A 462 1.86 26.51 7.86
C TRP A 462 1.19 27.40 6.81
N THR A 463 0.08 26.94 6.24
CA THR A 463 -0.67 27.71 5.23
C THR A 463 -1.26 28.99 5.80
N GLU A 464 -1.81 28.96 7.02
CA GLU A 464 -2.34 30.15 7.70
C GLU A 464 -1.23 31.20 7.91
N ARG A 465 -0.06 30.78 8.39
CA ARG A 465 1.10 31.68 8.57
C ARG A 465 1.63 32.25 7.26
N LYS A 466 1.66 31.43 6.21
CA LYS A 466 2.12 31.88 4.90
C LYS A 466 1.17 32.93 4.33
N MET A 467 -0.13 32.70 4.38
CA MET A 467 -1.13 33.68 3.94
C MET A 467 -1.05 34.97 4.76
N ALA A 468 -0.84 34.88 6.09
CA ALA A 468 -0.65 36.06 6.93
C ALA A 468 0.57 36.90 6.49
N LYS A 469 1.71 36.26 6.24
CA LYS A 469 2.92 36.95 5.75
C LYS A 469 2.75 37.55 4.35
N GLU A 470 2.05 36.85 3.46
CA GLU A 470 1.75 37.38 2.13
C GLU A 470 0.82 38.59 2.24
N MET A 471 -0.18 38.56 3.12
CA MET A 471 -1.06 39.70 3.39
C MET A 471 -0.34 40.89 4.05
N GLU A 472 0.67 40.66 4.89
CA GLU A 472 1.51 41.73 5.46
C GLU A 472 2.47 42.36 4.43
N ALA A 473 2.75 41.66 3.33
CA ALA A 473 3.61 42.13 2.25
C ALA A 473 2.87 42.91 1.15
N PHE A 474 1.53 42.90 1.17
CA PHE A 474 0.66 43.74 0.33
C PHE A 474 0.28 45.02 1.09
#